data_AF-A0A150XRL3-F1
#
_entry.id   AF-A0A150XRL3-F1
#
_cell.length_a   1.000
_cell.length_b   1.000
_cell.length_c   1.000
_cell.angle_alpha   90.00
_cell.angle_beta   90.00
_cell.angle_gamma   90.00
#
_symmetry.space_group_name_H-M   'P 1'
#
loop_
_entity.id
_entity.type
_entity.pdbx_description
1 polymer ?
#
loop_
_entity_poly.entity_id
_entity_poly.type
_entity_poly.pdbx_seq_one_letter_code
_entity_poly.pdbx_strand_id
1 'polypeptide(L)'
;MATIISSILLIALIIVPILLFVGIRKWISLKFDFWTYLIFGLIITAGIMWTFVWWGDYSNRLLMSHYGYDFDAMNDNRRFVNVEPENFERVKQLEIGYFGVGWPLKAIMTFVFYSPYLLIVYLVGQLIGRTKRK
;
A
#
# COMPACT_ATOMS: atom_id res chain seq x y z
N MET A 1 -15.34 7.37 0.31
CA MET A 1 -14.84 6.41 1.33
C MET A 1 -13.52 5.77 0.92
N ALA A 2 -13.40 5.26 -0.32
CA ALA A 2 -12.15 4.69 -0.85
C ALA A 2 -10.91 5.59 -0.66
N THR A 3 -11.04 6.89 -0.97
CA THR A 3 -9.96 7.89 -0.84
C THR A 3 -9.46 8.09 0.58
N ILE A 4 -10.35 7.99 1.57
CA ILE A 4 -10.02 8.15 3.00
C ILE A 4 -9.18 6.97 3.46
N ILE A 5 -9.60 5.74 3.14
CA ILE A 5 -8.90 4.52 3.54
C ILE A 5 -7.52 4.45 2.86
N SER A 6 -7.43 4.78 1.57
CA SER A 6 -6.15 4.87 0.87
C SER A 6 -5.22 5.92 1.51
N SER A 7 -5.75 7.08 1.92
CA SER A 7 -4.96 8.12 2.58
C SER A 7 -4.44 7.67 3.95
N ILE A 8 -5.28 7.00 4.75
CA ILE A 8 -4.90 6.45 6.06
C ILE A 8 -3.80 5.40 5.89
N LEU A 9 -3.94 4.49 4.94
CA LEU A 9 -2.95 3.44 4.69
C LEU A 9 -1.62 4.02 4.19
N LEU A 10 -1.64 5.09 3.38
CA LEU A 10 -0.43 5.78 2.93
C LEU A 10 0.28 6.47 4.10
N ILE A 11 -0.47 7.17 4.96
CA ILE A 11 0.07 7.77 6.19
C ILE A 11 0.64 6.68 7.11
N ALA A 12 -0.05 5.55 7.26
CA ALA A 12 0.44 4.43 8.06
C ALA A 12 1.76 3.88 7.50
N LEU A 13 1.91 3.77 6.18
CA LEU A 13 3.16 3.35 5.55
C LEU A 13 4.33 4.25 5.98
N ILE A 14 4.14 5.58 5.97
CA ILE A 14 5.19 6.55 6.33
C ILE A 14 5.51 6.50 7.83
N ILE A 15 4.48 6.45 8.67
CA ILE A 15 4.60 6.59 10.13
C ILE A 15 5.09 5.30 10.78
N VAL A 16 4.71 4.12 10.29
CA VAL A 16 4.99 2.84 10.94
C VAL A 16 6.49 2.57 11.11
N PRO A 17 7.38 2.76 10.12
CA PRO A 17 8.81 2.59 10.31
C PRO A 17 9.43 3.53 11.36
N ILE A 18 8.88 4.74 11.48
CA ILE A 18 9.32 5.76 12.44
C ILE A 18 8.84 5.36 13.85
N LEU A 19 7.57 4.97 13.99
CA LEU A 19 7.01 4.46 15.25
C LEU A 19 7.70 3.17 15.69
N LEU A 20 8.05 2.28 14.77
CA LEU A 20 8.85 1.10 15.10
C LEU A 20 10.20 1.53 15.65
N PHE A 21 10.90 2.46 14.99
CA PHE A 21 12.20 2.92 15.47
C PHE A 21 12.12 3.59 16.87
N VAL A 22 11.16 4.50 17.07
CA VAL A 22 11.00 5.22 18.35
C VAL A 22 10.42 4.33 19.44
N GLY A 23 9.37 3.58 19.12
CA GLY A 23 8.65 2.69 20.02
C GLY A 23 9.51 1.54 20.50
N ILE A 24 10.20 0.84 19.60
CA ILE A 24 11.12 -0.26 19.98
C ILE A 24 12.24 0.26 20.89
N ARG A 25 12.81 1.42 20.58
CA ARG A 25 13.86 2.05 21.42
C ARG A 25 13.38 2.39 22.83
N LYS A 26 12.08 2.66 23.02
CA LYS A 26 11.49 3.03 24.31
C LYS A 26 10.91 1.83 25.07
N TRP A 27 10.34 0.85 24.37
CA TRP A 27 9.62 -0.28 24.98
C TRP A 27 10.52 -1.45 25.34
N ILE A 28 11.61 -1.67 24.61
CA ILE A 28 12.46 -2.83 24.85
C ILE A 28 13.88 -2.34 25.15
N SER A 29 14.25 -2.40 26.43
CA SER A 29 15.59 -2.04 26.94
C SER A 29 16.72 -2.98 26.49
N LEU A 30 16.42 -3.96 25.63
CA LEU A 30 17.40 -4.89 25.08
C LEU A 30 18.30 -4.16 24.08
N LYS A 31 19.55 -4.61 23.98
CA LYS A 31 20.49 -4.22 22.91
C LYS A 31 19.87 -4.61 21.57
N PHE A 32 19.17 -3.68 20.93
CA PHE A 32 18.52 -3.93 19.64
C PHE A 32 19.52 -3.78 18.51
N ASP A 33 19.78 -4.90 17.83
CA ASP A 33 20.57 -4.94 16.62
C ASP A 33 19.74 -4.49 15.40
N PHE A 34 20.45 -3.96 14.40
CA PHE A 34 19.91 -3.58 13.10
C PHE A 34 19.00 -4.65 12.49
N TRP A 35 19.37 -5.93 12.63
CA TRP A 35 18.64 -7.07 12.10
C TRP A 35 17.22 -7.20 12.66
N THR A 36 17.04 -6.97 13.96
CA THR A 36 15.73 -7.09 14.58
C THR A 36 14.78 -6.01 14.07
N TYR A 37 15.24 -4.76 13.96
CA TYR A 37 14.46 -3.68 13.34
C TYR A 37 14.06 -4.02 11.90
N LEU A 38 15.01 -4.54 11.12
CA LEU A 38 14.81 -4.83 9.71
C LEU A 38 13.80 -5.96 9.51
N ILE A 39 13.87 -7.05 10.27
CA ILE A 39 12.94 -8.18 10.16
C ILE A 39 11.51 -7.75 10.54
N PHE A 40 11.32 -7.10 11.70
CA PHE A 40 9.99 -6.65 12.10
C PHE A 40 9.44 -5.56 11.18
N GLY A 41 10.30 -4.64 10.74
CA GLY A 41 9.96 -3.60 9.77
C GLY A 41 9.47 -4.20 8.46
N LEU A 42 10.18 -5.18 7.90
CA LEU A 42 9.79 -5.86 6.67
C LEU A 42 8.45 -6.59 6.84
N ILE A 43 8.26 -7.36 7.91
CA ILE A 43 7.01 -8.13 8.13
C ILE A 43 5.80 -7.19 8.23
N ILE A 44 5.90 -6.15 9.06
CA ILE A 44 4.77 -5.23 9.29
C ILE A 44 4.47 -4.43 8.04
N THR A 45 5.49 -3.88 7.37
CA THR A 45 5.28 -3.08 6.16
C THR A 45 4.83 -3.91 4.98
N ALA A 46 5.27 -5.16 4.87
CA ALA A 46 4.73 -6.11 3.88
C ALA A 46 3.25 -6.37 4.12
N GLY A 47 2.83 -6.61 5.37
CA GLY A 47 1.42 -6.80 5.72
C GLY A 47 0.56 -5.58 5.36
N ILE A 48 1.00 -4.37 5.74
CA ILE A 48 0.28 -3.13 5.42
C ILE A 48 0.19 -2.94 3.90
N MET A 49 1.29 -3.15 3.18
CA MET A 49 1.31 -2.98 1.73
C MET A 49 0.41 -3.98 1.02
N TRP A 50 0.40 -5.24 1.47
CA TRP A 50 -0.48 -6.27 0.95
C TRP A 50 -1.94 -5.85 1.10
N THR A 51 -2.34 -5.39 2.29
CA THR A 51 -3.68 -4.85 2.54
C THR A 51 -3.97 -3.61 1.70
N PHE A 52 -3.00 -2.71 1.50
CA PHE A 52 -3.16 -1.49 0.71
C PHE A 52 -3.45 -1.77 -0.76
N VAL A 53 -2.65 -2.65 -1.37
CA VAL A 53 -2.80 -3.00 -2.79
C VAL A 53 -4.07 -3.81 -3.01
N TRP A 54 -4.36 -4.76 -2.10
CA TRP A 54 -5.62 -5.50 -2.13
C TRP A 54 -6.84 -4.58 -2.01
N TRP A 55 -6.80 -3.62 -1.08
CA TRP A 55 -7.87 -2.63 -0.91
C TRP A 55 -8.06 -1.76 -2.15
N GLY A 56 -6.96 -1.33 -2.79
CA GLY A 56 -7.03 -0.57 -4.03
C GLY A 56 -7.73 -1.34 -5.16
N ASP A 57 -7.38 -2.61 -5.32
CA ASP A 57 -7.99 -3.48 -6.33
C ASP A 57 -9.47 -3.75 -6.04
N TYR A 58 -9.79 -4.07 -4.78
CA TYR A 58 -11.17 -4.26 -4.33
C TYR A 58 -12.02 -3.00 -4.49
N SER A 59 -11.47 -1.83 -4.15
CA SER A 59 -12.14 -0.55 -4.31
C SER A 59 -12.42 -0.23 -5.78
N ASN A 60 -11.48 -0.52 -6.68
CA ASN A 60 -11.69 -0.32 -8.11
C ASN A 60 -12.79 -1.24 -8.66
N ARG A 61 -12.82 -2.50 -8.21
CA ARG A 61 -13.89 -3.45 -8.53
C ARG A 61 -15.26 -2.94 -8.08
N LEU A 62 -15.34 -2.45 -6.84
CA LEU A 62 -16.58 -1.89 -6.30
C LEU A 62 -17.01 -0.64 -7.08
N LEU A 63 -16.07 0.21 -7.47
CA LEU A 63 -16.33 1.42 -8.24
C LEU A 63 -16.85 1.09 -9.65
N MET A 64 -16.24 0.14 -10.35
CA MET A 64 -16.72 -0.35 -11.65
C MET A 64 -18.13 -0.92 -11.55
N SER A 65 -18.42 -1.73 -10.51
CA SER A 65 -19.78 -2.24 -10.26
C SER A 65 -20.79 -1.11 -10.00
N HIS A 66 -20.39 -0.05 -9.29
CA HIS A 66 -21.24 1.11 -9.03
C HIS A 66 -21.57 1.88 -10.33
N TYR A 67 -20.63 1.94 -11.26
CA TYR A 67 -20.86 2.51 -12.59
C TYR A 67 -21.65 1.59 -13.53
N GLY A 68 -22.10 0.41 -13.08
CA GLY A 68 -22.88 -0.52 -13.91
C GLY A 68 -22.04 -1.45 -14.79
N TYR A 69 -20.74 -1.56 -14.53
CA TYR A 69 -19.88 -2.53 -15.23
C TYR A 69 -20.26 -3.97 -14.86
N ASP A 70 -20.52 -4.79 -15.89
CA ASP A 70 -20.87 -6.20 -15.73
C ASP A 70 -19.61 -7.08 -15.84
N PHE A 71 -19.22 -7.71 -14.75
CA PHE A 71 -18.06 -8.61 -14.69
C PHE A 71 -18.32 -9.99 -15.32
N ASP A 72 -19.59 -10.40 -15.44
CA ASP A 72 -19.99 -11.73 -15.92
C ASP A 72 -20.37 -11.72 -17.42
N ALA A 73 -20.43 -10.53 -18.03
CA ALA A 73 -20.70 -10.38 -19.45
C ALA A 73 -19.57 -10.97 -20.32
N MET A 74 -19.97 -11.91 -21.18
CA MET A 74 -19.09 -12.64 -22.13
C MET A 74 -18.56 -11.80 -23.31
N ASN A 75 -19.03 -10.56 -23.50
CA ASN A 75 -18.64 -9.69 -24.60
C ASN A 75 -18.38 -8.28 -24.09
N ASP A 76 -17.30 -7.63 -24.54
CA ASP A 76 -16.90 -6.27 -24.14
C ASP A 76 -18.05 -5.27 -24.31
N ASN A 77 -18.77 -5.32 -25.43
CA ASN A 77 -19.91 -4.43 -25.65
C ASN A 77 -21.04 -4.63 -24.64
N ARG A 78 -21.15 -5.81 -24.00
CA ARG A 78 -22.14 -6.10 -22.95
C ARG A 78 -21.68 -5.65 -21.57
N ARG A 79 -20.37 -5.63 -21.32
CA ARG A 79 -19.77 -5.21 -20.04
C ARG A 79 -20.05 -3.74 -19.70
N PHE A 80 -20.19 -2.90 -20.73
CA PHE A 80 -20.42 -1.47 -20.58
C PHE A 80 -21.88 -1.03 -20.83
N VAL A 81 -22.83 -1.95 -21.02
CA VAL A 81 -24.23 -1.61 -21.40
C VAL A 81 -24.92 -0.70 -20.39
N ASN A 82 -24.66 -0.91 -19.10
CA ASN A 82 -25.28 -0.13 -18.04
C ASN A 82 -24.40 1.04 -17.57
N VAL A 83 -23.26 1.28 -18.25
CA VAL A 83 -22.34 2.36 -17.94
C VAL A 83 -22.78 3.63 -18.65
N GLU A 84 -23.01 4.70 -17.90
CA GLU A 84 -23.32 6.00 -18.47
C GLU A 84 -22.19 6.52 -19.38
N PRO A 85 -22.51 7.19 -20.51
CA PRO A 85 -21.51 7.62 -21.49
C PRO A 85 -20.48 8.60 -20.90
N GLU A 86 -20.84 9.38 -19.88
CA GLU A 86 -19.90 10.28 -19.18
C GLU A 86 -18.82 9.51 -18.38
N ASN A 87 -19.13 8.29 -17.92
CA ASN A 87 -18.23 7.48 -17.10
C ASN A 87 -17.47 6.41 -17.90
N PHE A 88 -17.75 6.29 -19.20
CA PHE A 88 -17.20 5.25 -20.07
C PHE A 88 -15.67 5.22 -20.11
N GLU A 89 -15.05 6.40 -20.29
CA GLU A 89 -13.59 6.51 -20.30
C GLU A 89 -12.96 6.13 -18.96
N ARG A 90 -13.60 6.52 -17.85
CA ARG A 90 -13.14 6.19 -16.49
C ARG A 90 -13.19 4.70 -16.23
N VAL A 91 -14.31 4.04 -16.56
CA VAL A 91 -14.46 2.59 -16.37
C VAL A 91 -13.47 1.81 -17.25
N LYS A 92 -13.22 2.27 -18.48
CA LYS A 92 -12.22 1.66 -19.37
C LYS A 92 -10.80 1.74 -18.80
N GLN A 93 -10.42 2.88 -18.22
CA GLN A 93 -9.13 3.00 -17.53
C GLN A 93 -9.02 2.07 -16.32
N LEU A 94 -10.11 1.91 -15.55
CA LEU A 94 -10.17 0.99 -14.41
C LEU A 94 -10.06 -0.47 -14.86
N GLU A 95 -10.70 -0.86 -15.97
CA GLU A 95 -10.63 -2.20 -16.55
C GLU A 95 -9.19 -2.58 -16.93
N ILE A 96 -8.49 -1.70 -17.66
CA ILE A 96 -7.08 -1.89 -18.04
C ILE A 96 -6.22 -2.09 -16.78
N GLY A 97 -6.46 -1.28 -15.75
CA GLY A 97 -5.76 -1.37 -14.47
C GLY A 97 -6.04 -2.67 -13.71
N TYR A 98 -7.28 -3.17 -13.75
CA TYR A 98 -7.73 -4.36 -13.04
C TYR A 98 -7.25 -5.67 -13.69
N PHE A 99 -7.35 -5.79 -15.02
CA PHE A 99 -6.99 -7.02 -15.74
C PHE A 99 -5.51 -7.08 -16.17
N GLY A 100 -4.76 -5.97 -16.16
CA GLY A 100 -3.37 -5.94 -16.63
C GLY A 100 -2.39 -6.71 -15.73
N VAL A 101 -2.20 -6.25 -14.49
CA VAL A 101 -1.29 -6.88 -13.51
C VAL A 101 -2.05 -7.21 -12.23
N GLY A 102 -2.07 -8.49 -11.86
CA GLY A 102 -2.73 -8.94 -10.64
C GLY A 102 -2.21 -8.22 -9.39
N TRP A 103 -3.11 -7.95 -8.45
CA TRP A 103 -2.80 -7.24 -7.21
C TRP A 103 -1.64 -7.86 -6.39
N PRO A 104 -1.40 -9.19 -6.35
CA PRO A 104 -0.28 -9.74 -5.58
C PRO A 104 1.07 -9.31 -6.17
N LEU A 105 1.19 -9.28 -7.50
CA LEU A 105 2.42 -8.88 -8.17
C LEU A 105 2.68 -7.37 -7.99
N LYS A 106 1.63 -6.55 -8.07
CA LYS A 106 1.72 -5.10 -7.77
C LYS A 106 2.23 -4.86 -6.35
N ALA A 107 1.79 -5.65 -5.36
CA ALA A 107 2.26 -5.55 -3.99
C ALA A 107 3.76 -5.85 -3.87
N ILE A 108 4.22 -6.94 -4.49
CA ILE A 108 5.64 -7.32 -4.48
C ILE A 108 6.50 -6.24 -5.14
N MET A 109 6.11 -5.76 -6.32
CA MET A 109 6.87 -4.73 -7.03
C MET A 109 6.97 -3.44 -6.20
N THR A 110 5.85 -2.99 -5.64
CA THR A 110 5.81 -1.79 -4.79
C THR A 110 6.67 -1.96 -3.54
N PHE A 111 6.71 -3.18 -2.98
CA PHE A 111 7.48 -3.48 -1.77
C PHE A 111 8.99 -3.38 -2.01
N VAL A 112 9.46 -3.87 -3.15
CA VAL A 112 10.87 -3.77 -3.53
C VAL A 112 11.33 -2.31 -3.57
N PHE A 113 10.52 -1.43 -4.19
CA PHE A 113 10.81 0.01 -4.24
C PHE A 113 10.72 0.70 -2.88
N TYR A 114 9.86 0.21 -1.99
CA TYR A 114 9.70 0.77 -0.66
C TYR A 114 10.77 0.31 0.33
N SER A 115 11.32 -0.90 0.17
CA SER A 115 12.29 -1.49 1.09
C SER A 115 13.49 -0.59 1.47
N PRO A 116 14.06 0.25 0.57
CA PRO A 116 15.15 1.17 0.94
C PRO A 116 14.73 2.22 1.97
N TYR A 117 13.44 2.56 2.06
CA TYR A 117 12.93 3.53 3.04
C TYR A 117 13.17 3.07 4.48
N LEU A 118 13.03 1.78 4.77
CA LEU A 118 13.33 1.22 6.09
C LEU A 118 14.79 1.48 6.50
N LEU A 119 15.72 1.34 5.55
CA LEU A 119 17.14 1.60 5.78
C LEU A 119 17.40 3.08 6.06
N ILE A 120 16.79 3.97 5.28
CA ILE A 120 16.92 5.42 5.45
C ILE A 120 16.42 5.85 6.83
N VAL A 121 15.23 5.40 7.23
CA VAL A 121 14.64 5.72 8.54
C VAL A 121 15.54 5.26 9.68
N TYR A 122 16.10 4.05 9.58
CA TYR A 122 17.05 3.55 10.58
C TYR A 122 18.32 4.41 10.68
N LEU A 123 18.95 4.71 9.54
CA LEU A 123 20.19 5.50 9.50
C LEU A 123 19.99 6.92 10.05
N VAL A 124 18.93 7.60 9.60
CA VAL A 124 18.56 8.94 10.08
C VAL A 124 18.25 8.90 11.58
N GLY A 125 17.50 7.89 12.03
CA GLY A 125 17.19 7.71 13.46
C GLY A 125 18.43 7.54 14.32
N GLN A 126 19.42 6.79 13.86
CA GLN A 126 20.71 6.61 14.54
C GLN A 126 21.52 7.92 14.59
N LEU A 127 21.59 8.68 13.50
CA LEU A 127 22.30 9.96 13.45
C LEU A 127 21.70 11.00 14.42
N ILE A 128 20.37 11.12 14.44
CA ILE A 128 19.66 12.00 15.38
C ILE A 128 19.88 11.54 16.82
N GLY A 129 19.81 10.23 17.07
CA GLY A 129 20.02 9.63 18.38
C GLY A 129 21.44 9.84 18.94
N ARG A 130 22.46 9.89 18.08
CA ARG A 130 23.84 10.21 18.45
C ARG A 130 24.03 11.69 18.75
N THR A 131 23.39 12.57 17.98
CA THR A 131 23.50 14.03 18.15
C THR A 131 22.90 14.49 19.47
N LYS A 132 21.79 13.88 19.93
CA LYS A 132 21.17 14.18 21.25
C LYS A 132 21.93 13.63 22.47
N ARG A 133 22.94 12.78 22.27
CA ARG A 133 23.76 12.19 23.35
C ARG A 133 25.13 12.88 23.52
N LYS A 134 25.49 13.79 22.60
CA LYS A 134 26.55 14.78 22.82
C LYS A 134 25.93 16.04 23.40
#